data_AF-A0A6G3WTV6-F1
#
_entry.id   AF-A0A6G3WTV6-F1
#
_cell.length_a   1.000
_cell.length_b   1.000
_cell.length_c   1.000
_cell.angle_alpha   90.00
_cell.angle_beta   90.00
_cell.angle_gamma   90.00
#
_symmetry.space_group_name_H-M   'P 1'
#
loop_
_entity.id
_entity.type
_entity.pdbx_description
1 polymer ?
#
loop_
_entity_poly.entity_id
_entity_poly.type
_entity_poly.pdbx_seq_one_letter_code
_entity_poly.pdbx_strand_id
1 'polypeptide(L)' 'EALTAVSVAALTVVDMIKAVDKSAVITDVRVEEKSGGKSGDYRRTAPEGSDT' A
#
# COMPACT_ATOMS: atom_id res chain seq x y z
N GLU A 1 -6.87 -9.07 5.06
CA GLU A 1 -6.62 -8.37 6.34
C GLU A 1 -5.59 -7.25 6.17
N ALA A 2 -4.31 -7.54 5.89
CA ALA A 2 -3.29 -6.48 5.73
C ALA A 2 -3.67 -5.38 4.71
N LEU A 3 -4.06 -5.77 3.48
CA LEU A 3 -4.49 -4.81 2.46
C LEU A 3 -5.78 -4.06 2.83
N THR A 4 -6.68 -4.71 3.57
CA THR A 4 -7.91 -4.08 4.05
C THR A 4 -7.58 -3.02 5.11
N ALA A 5 -6.71 -3.37 6.06
CA ALA A 5 -6.29 -2.47 7.14
C ALA A 5 -5.58 -1.22 6.60
N VAL A 6 -4.61 -1.39 5.68
CA VAL A 6 -3.92 -0.24 5.07
C VAL A 6 -4.88 0.62 4.25
N SER A 7 -5.85 0.01 3.56
CA SER A 7 -6.85 0.77 2.79
C SER A 7 -7.71 1.64 3.69
N VAL A 8 -8.20 1.10 4.81
CA VAL A 8 -8.99 1.88 5.79
C VAL A 8 -8.14 2.97 6.42
N ALA A 9 -6.91 2.68 6.82
CA ALA A 9 -6.00 3.68 7.38
C ALA A 9 -5.71 4.82 6.39
N ALA A 10 -5.45 4.49 5.12
CA ALA A 10 -5.23 5.48 4.07
C ALA A 10 -6.47 6.34 3.83
N LEU A 11 -7.67 5.74 3.85
CA LEU A 11 -8.93 6.48 3.78
C LEU A 11 -9.12 7.42 4.97
N THR A 12 -8.70 7.03 6.19
CA THR A 12 -8.70 7.93 7.35
C THR A 12 -7.79 9.15 7.12
N VAL A 13 -6.62 8.96 6.50
CA VAL A 13 -5.73 10.08 6.15
C VAL A 13 -6.39 11.01 5.13
N VAL A 14 -6.98 10.47 4.07
CA VAL A 14 -7.75 11.25 3.10
C VAL A 14 -8.86 12.03 3.81
N ASP A 15 -9.57 11.40 4.75
CA ASP A 15 -10.62 12.05 5.52
C ASP A 15 -10.12 13.26 6.32
N MET A 16 -8.91 13.21 6.88
CA MET A 16 -8.32 14.33 7.61
C MET A 16 -7.90 15.49 6.71
N ILE A 17 -7.44 15.22 5.48
CA ILE A 17 -6.88 16.25 4.58
C ILE A 17 -7.85 16.74 3.52
N LYS A 18 -9.01 16.10 3.34
CA LYS A 18 -9.97 16.36 2.25
C LYS A 18 -10.44 17.82 2.12
N ALA A 19 -10.35 18.62 3.18
CA ALA A 19 -10.67 20.04 3.16
C ALA A 19 -9.57 20.89 2.51
N VAL A 20 -8.32 20.44 2.60
CA VAL A 20 -7.12 21.12 2.05
C VAL A 20 -6.82 20.62 0.64
N ASP A 21 -6.86 19.30 0.43
CA ASP A 21 -6.62 18.68 -0.87
C ASP A 21 -7.71 17.65 -1.18
N LYS A 22 -8.53 17.96 -2.19
CA LYS A 22 -9.61 17.09 -2.69
C LYS A 22 -9.15 16.12 -3.76
N SER A 23 -7.93 16.30 -4.27
CA SER A 23 -7.36 15.51 -5.37
C SER A 23 -6.46 14.37 -4.89
N ALA A 24 -6.36 14.17 -3.57
CA ALA A 24 -5.55 13.11 -2.97
C ALA A 24 -5.88 11.73 -3.58
N VAL A 25 -4.84 11.02 -4.00
CA VAL A 25 -4.93 9.67 -4.57
C VAL A 25 -4.17 8.70 -3.67
N ILE A 26 -4.80 7.58 -3.32
CA ILE A 26 -4.14 6.45 -2.65
C ILE A 26 -3.54 5.56 -3.74
N THR A 27 -2.21 5.44 -3.76
CA THR A 27 -1.46 4.59 -4.70
C THR A 27 -0.74 3.46 -3.96
N ASP A 28 -0.14 2.53 -4.73
CA ASP A 28 0.80 1.52 -4.22
C ASP A 28 0.28 0.62 -3.08
N VAL A 29 -1.04 0.41 -2.99
CA VAL A 29 -1.63 -0.56 -2.07
C VAL A 29 -1.32 -1.97 -2.57
N ARG A 30 -0.31 -2.60 -1.97
CA ARG A 30 0.18 -3.91 -2.38
C ARG A 30 0.88 -4.65 -1.23
N VAL A 31 1.03 -5.97 -1.40
CA VAL A 31 1.79 -6.80 -0.46
C VAL A 31 3.28 -6.65 -0.78
N GLU A 32 4.07 -6.23 0.21
CA GLU A 32 5.54 -6.19 0.12
C GLU A 32 6.17 -7.51 0.57
N GLU A 33 5.61 -8.12 1.60
CA GLU A 33 6.08 -9.39 2.13
C GLU A 33 4.92 -10.23 2.68
N LYS A 34 5.04 -11.54 2.53
CA LYS A 34 4.16 -12.52 3.15
C LYS A 34 5.00 -13.73 3.51
N SER A 35 4.96 -14.15 4.77
CA SER A 35 5.60 -15.38 5.21
C SER A 35 4.59 -16.53 5.38
N GLY A 36 5.01 -17.75 5.04
CA GLY A 36 4.26 -18.98 5.31
C GLY A 36 3.11 -19.33 4.35
N GLY A 37 2.54 -20.52 4.58
CA GLY A 37 1.57 -21.18 3.70
C GLY A 37 2.22 -22.09 2.67
N LYS A 38 1.40 -22.80 1.87
CA LYS A 38 1.88 -23.79 0.89
C LYS A 38 2.87 -23.22 -0.13
N SER A 39 2.73 -21.93 -0.45
CA SER A 39 3.55 -21.23 -1.44
C SER A 39 4.89 -20.72 -0.89
N GLY A 40 5.16 -20.86 0.41
CA GLY A 40 6.35 -20.32 1.04
C GLY A 40 6.33 -18.80 1.17
N ASP A 41 7.50 -18.23 1.46
CA ASP A 41 7.69 -16.80 1.67
C ASP A 41 7.70 -16.05 0.34
N TYR A 42 7.00 -14.93 0.31
CA TYR A 42 6.95 -13.99 -0.80
C TYR A 42 7.54 -12.66 -0.33
N ARG A 43 8.44 -12.10 -1.12
CA ARG A 43 8.88 -10.71 -1.02
C ARG A 43 8.84 -10.09 -2.39
N ARG A 44 8.30 -8.87 -2.48
CA ARG A 44 8.26 -8.11 -3.73
C ARG A 44 9.69 -7.76 -4.13
N THR A 45 10.06 -8.10 -5.35
CA THR A 45 11.32 -7.62 -5.94
C THR A 45 11.15 -6.16 -6.34
N ALA A 46 12.13 -5.33 -6.02
CA ALA A 46 12.14 -3.94 -6.50
C ALA A 46 12.06 -3.94 -8.03
N PRO A 47 11.32 -2.99 -8.64
CA PRO A 47 11.40 -2.81 -10.08
C PRO A 47 12.85 -2.45 -10.45
N GLU A 48 13.42 -3.13 -11.44
CA GLU A 48 14.72 -2.74 -11.99
C GLU A 48 14.58 -1.34 -12.60
N GLY A 49 15.21 -0.33 -11.97
CA GLY A 49 15.38 1.01 -12.55
C GLY A 49 14.47 2.13 -12.03
N SER A 50 14.44 2.39 -10.72
CA SER A 50 13.83 3.62 -10.17
C SER A 50 14.86 4.61 -9.59
N ASP A 51 16.05 4.67 -10.18
CA ASP A 51 17.01 5.79 -10.02
C ASP A 51 17.07 6.57 -11.34
N THR A 52 16.13 7.49 -11.54
CA THR A 52 16.24 8.66 -12.44
C THR A 52 15.31 9.76 -11.95
#